data_AF-A0A0K8UKJ9-F1
#
_entry.id   AF-A0A0K8UKJ9-F1
#
_cell.length_a   1.000
_cell.length_b   1.000
_cell.length_c   1.000
_cell.angle_alpha   90.00
_cell.angle_beta   90.00
_cell.angle_gamma   90.00
#
_symmetry.space_group_name_H-M   'P 1'
#
loop_
_entity.id
_entity.type
_entity.pdbx_description
1 polymer ?
#
loop_
_entity_poly.entity_id
_entity_poly.type
_entity_poly.pdbx_seq_one_letter_code
_entity_poly.pdbx_strand_id
1 'polypeptide(L)'
;MLCSTCHRSCGDTGCTGAGPKACRNCKEGWIMGTDPAGCQDINECLVQKRPCRPNQFCVNDEGTYSCLECDRSCDGCDGDGPDMCKKCSTGYTLKDGKCLDESSDQRDQFVNITRLLTYFGLCIATCVIFQSSTHIAYIVGAAVAIYIAASEYWLSSTASQGAAKPQFDTKQLEDLIMKSL
;
A
#
# COMPACT_ATOMS: atom_id res chain seq x y z
N MET A 1 16.32 15.01 46.70
CA MET A 1 16.77 13.75 46.06
C MET A 1 15.90 13.53 44.84
N LEU A 2 16.45 13.66 43.63
CA LEU A 2 15.74 13.32 42.39
C LEU A 2 15.88 11.82 42.18
N CYS A 3 14.81 11.06 42.39
CA CYS A 3 14.74 9.67 41.98
C CYS A 3 14.36 9.66 40.49
N SER A 4 15.20 9.05 39.65
CA SER A 4 14.90 8.85 38.23
C SER A 4 14.70 7.36 37.98
N THR A 5 13.80 7.04 37.05
CA THR A 5 13.54 5.66 36.66
C THR A 5 14.73 5.09 35.89
N CYS A 6 14.95 3.79 36.05
CA CYS A 6 15.95 3.09 35.26
C CYS A 6 15.62 3.11 33.77
N HIS A 7 16.63 2.94 32.92
CA HIS A 7 16.43 2.80 31.49
C HIS A 7 15.58 1.55 31.16
N ARG A 8 14.77 1.61 30.10
CA ARG A 8 13.81 0.55 29.73
C ARG A 8 14.46 -0.81 29.44
N SER A 9 15.75 -0.80 29.11
CA SER A 9 16.57 -1.99 28.85
C SER A 9 17.04 -2.70 30.12
N CYS A 10 16.93 -2.07 31.29
CA CYS A 10 17.37 -2.65 32.56
C CYS A 10 16.36 -3.66 33.06
N GLY A 11 16.84 -4.80 33.57
CA GLY A 11 16.00 -5.82 34.20
C GLY A 11 15.66 -5.51 35.67
N ASP A 12 15.07 -6.50 36.33
CA ASP A 12 14.50 -6.35 37.68
C ASP A 12 15.54 -6.13 38.80
N THR A 13 16.85 -6.30 38.53
CA THR A 13 17.91 -6.07 39.54
C THR A 13 18.26 -4.59 39.72
N GLY A 14 17.62 -3.72 38.92
CA GLY A 14 17.73 -2.27 39.00
C GLY A 14 18.96 -1.69 38.28
N CYS A 15 19.14 -0.39 38.44
CA CYS A 15 20.22 0.38 37.82
C CYS A 15 21.04 1.14 38.86
N THR A 16 22.26 1.50 38.48
CA THR A 16 23.21 2.29 39.29
C THR A 16 23.23 3.77 38.92
N GLY A 17 22.55 4.14 37.84
CA GLY A 17 22.54 5.49 37.26
C GLY A 17 21.62 5.57 36.04
N ALA A 18 21.68 6.70 35.32
CA ALA A 18 20.85 6.92 34.14
C ALA A 18 21.42 6.22 32.89
N GLY A 19 20.51 5.82 31.98
CA GLY A 19 20.85 5.25 30.68
C GLY A 19 21.14 3.75 30.68
N PRO A 20 21.33 3.16 29.48
CA PRO A 20 21.46 1.71 29.29
C PRO A 20 22.79 1.13 29.83
N LYS A 21 23.81 1.96 30.04
CA LYS A 21 25.13 1.54 30.56
C LYS A 21 25.12 1.25 32.06
N ALA A 22 24.18 1.84 32.78
CA ALA A 22 24.11 1.76 34.23
C ALA A 22 23.20 0.62 34.73
N CYS A 23 22.66 -0.19 33.81
CA CYS A 23 21.88 -1.38 34.14
C CYS A 23 22.79 -2.43 34.82
N ARG A 24 22.34 -3.02 35.93
CA ARG A 24 23.05 -4.14 36.56
C ARG A 24 22.89 -5.44 35.77
N ASN A 25 21.70 -5.62 35.20
CA ASN A 25 21.39 -6.67 34.23
C ASN A 25 20.49 -6.11 33.13
N CYS A 26 20.50 -6.77 31.98
CA CYS A 26 19.60 -6.45 30.89
C CYS A 26 18.29 -7.22 31.04
N LYS A 27 17.20 -6.59 30.60
CA LYS A 27 15.90 -7.25 30.46
C LYS A 27 15.95 -8.27 29.31
N GLU A 28 15.03 -9.22 29.28
CA GLU A 28 14.81 -10.08 28.11
C GLU A 28 14.60 -9.25 26.83
N GLY A 29 15.16 -9.70 25.70
CA GLY A 29 15.25 -8.92 24.45
C GLY A 29 16.45 -7.97 24.39
N TRP A 30 17.26 -7.88 25.46
CA TRP A 30 18.44 -7.02 25.51
C TRP A 30 19.68 -7.82 25.92
N ILE A 31 20.85 -7.45 25.37
CA ILE A 31 22.14 -8.06 25.66
C ILE A 31 23.13 -7.03 26.18
N MET A 32 23.97 -7.42 27.14
CA MET A 32 25.03 -6.55 27.66
C MET A 32 26.14 -6.45 26.62
N GLY A 33 26.18 -5.34 25.89
CA GLY A 33 27.25 -5.04 24.95
C GLY A 33 28.52 -4.60 25.67
N THR A 34 29.67 -4.99 25.12
CA THR A 34 30.98 -4.54 25.59
C THR A 34 31.41 -3.24 24.93
N ASP A 35 31.09 -3.04 23.64
CA ASP A 35 31.38 -1.82 22.88
C ASP A 35 30.26 -1.54 21.85
N PRO A 36 29.39 -0.54 22.05
CA PRO A 36 29.30 0.33 23.22
C PRO A 36 28.89 -0.42 24.49
N ALA A 37 29.56 -0.15 25.61
CA ALA A 37 29.18 -0.70 26.90
C ALA A 37 27.72 -0.39 27.25
N GLY A 38 26.95 -1.38 27.73
CA GLY A 38 25.57 -1.24 28.21
C GLY A 38 24.58 -2.19 27.56
N CYS A 39 23.34 -2.19 28.04
CA CYS A 39 22.28 -3.02 27.46
C CYS A 39 21.87 -2.51 26.08
N GLN A 40 22.08 -3.34 25.07
CA GLN A 40 21.72 -3.12 23.68
C GLN A 40 20.58 -4.04 23.29
N ASP A 41 19.69 -3.54 22.45
CA ASP A 41 18.58 -4.30 21.91
C ASP A 41 19.11 -5.47 21.06
N ILE A 42 18.52 -6.65 21.22
CA ILE A 42 18.87 -7.81 20.40
C ILE A 42 18.08 -7.68 19.11
N ASN A 43 18.75 -7.63 17.96
CA ASN A 43 18.01 -7.68 16.71
C ASN A 43 17.62 -9.13 16.38
N GLU A 44 16.44 -9.59 16.83
CA GLU A 44 16.01 -10.97 16.59
C GLU A 44 15.83 -11.26 15.10
N CYS A 45 15.49 -10.25 14.28
CA CYS A 45 15.35 -10.38 12.84
C CYS A 45 16.68 -10.73 12.13
N LEU A 46 17.82 -10.34 12.70
CA LEU A 46 19.15 -10.65 12.16
C LEU A 46 19.78 -11.88 12.84
N VAL A 47 19.50 -12.10 14.12
CA VAL A 47 20.11 -13.18 14.90
C VAL A 47 19.38 -14.51 14.66
N GLN A 48 18.06 -14.49 14.52
CA GLN A 48 17.27 -15.70 14.30
C GLN A 48 17.07 -15.98 12.81
N LYS A 49 17.23 -17.24 12.39
CA LYS A 49 17.11 -17.63 10.97
C LYS A 49 15.68 -17.50 10.42
N ARG A 50 14.66 -17.73 11.26
CA ARG A 50 13.22 -17.65 10.94
C ARG A 50 12.41 -17.29 12.19
N PRO A 51 12.44 -16.02 12.65
CA PRO A 51 11.68 -15.58 13.82
C PRO A 51 10.16 -15.58 13.57
N CYS A 52 9.74 -15.37 12.32
CA CYS A 52 8.33 -15.29 11.93
C CYS A 52 7.84 -16.52 11.15
N ARG A 53 6.51 -16.66 11.04
CA ARG A 53 5.86 -17.71 10.25
C ARG A 53 6.10 -17.49 8.74
N PRO A 54 5.84 -18.50 7.88
CA PRO A 54 5.80 -18.27 6.43
C PRO A 54 4.82 -17.14 6.07
N ASN A 55 5.12 -16.37 5.02
CA ASN A 55 4.35 -15.19 4.59
C ASN A 55 4.22 -14.09 5.63
N GLN A 56 5.21 -13.99 6.52
CA GLN A 56 5.40 -12.85 7.41
C GLN A 56 6.83 -12.34 7.28
N PHE A 57 7.01 -11.04 7.52
CA PHE A 57 8.32 -10.42 7.65
C PHE A 57 8.54 -9.94 9.09
N CYS A 58 9.82 -9.91 9.50
CA CYS A 58 10.22 -9.53 10.83
C CYS A 58 10.55 -8.05 10.89
N VAL A 59 10.00 -7.35 11.88
CA VAL A 59 10.33 -5.98 12.23
C VAL A 59 10.93 -5.99 13.63
N ASN A 60 12.14 -5.44 13.74
CA ASN A 60 12.83 -5.34 15.01
C ASN A 60 12.29 -4.14 15.80
N ASP A 61 11.72 -4.39 16.98
CA ASP A 61 11.23 -3.38 17.89
C ASP A 61 12.15 -3.30 19.12
N GLU A 62 12.08 -2.24 19.91
CA GLU A 62 12.95 -2.15 21.09
C GLU A 62 12.51 -3.12 22.20
N GLY A 63 13.32 -4.15 22.44
CA GLY A 63 13.16 -5.20 23.43
C GLY A 63 12.27 -6.36 22.99
N THR A 64 11.89 -6.41 21.71
CA THR A 64 11.05 -7.46 21.12
C THR A 64 11.10 -7.38 19.60
N TYR A 65 10.45 -8.31 18.91
CA TYR A 65 10.18 -8.20 17.48
C TYR A 65 8.69 -8.37 17.19
N SER A 66 8.26 -7.81 16.07
CA SER A 66 6.92 -7.97 15.52
C SER A 66 6.98 -8.74 14.19
N CYS A 67 6.00 -9.61 13.98
CA CYS A 67 5.82 -10.31 12.71
C CYS A 67 4.60 -9.74 12.00
N LEU A 68 4.84 -9.10 10.86
CA LEU A 68 3.80 -8.49 10.04
C LEU A 68 3.53 -9.37 8.82
N GLU A 69 2.28 -9.38 8.36
CA GLU A 69 1.88 -10.15 7.18
C GLU A 69 2.45 -9.52 5.90
N CYS A 70 2.86 -10.37 4.96
CA CYS A 70 3.22 -9.92 3.62
C CYS A 70 1.99 -9.37 2.87
N ASP A 71 2.25 -8.54 1.85
CA ASP A 71 1.20 -8.15 0.90
C ASP A 71 0.59 -9.40 0.24
N ARG A 72 -0.72 -9.37 0.01
CA ARG A 72 -1.48 -10.46 -0.63
C ARG A 72 -0.94 -10.88 -2.01
N SER A 73 -0.23 -9.97 -2.68
CA SER A 73 0.43 -10.20 -3.96
C SER A 73 1.72 -11.01 -3.85
N CYS A 74 2.23 -11.29 -2.65
CA CYS A 74 3.48 -12.01 -2.41
C CYS A 74 3.27 -13.47 -1.96
N ASP A 75 4.14 -14.36 -2.45
CA ASP A 75 4.42 -15.69 -1.88
C ASP A 75 5.76 -15.61 -1.11
N GLY A 76 5.70 -14.87 0.01
CA GLY A 76 6.84 -14.51 0.84
C GLY A 76 7.42 -13.12 0.54
N CYS A 77 7.87 -12.41 1.58
CA CYS A 77 8.38 -11.05 1.50
C CYS A 77 9.51 -10.80 2.52
N ASP A 78 10.21 -9.68 2.37
CA ASP A 78 11.21 -9.16 3.33
C ASP A 78 10.81 -7.79 3.90
N GLY A 79 9.63 -7.27 3.54
CA GLY A 79 9.15 -5.97 3.97
C GLY A 79 7.68 -5.76 3.61
N ASP A 80 7.19 -4.57 3.93
CA ASP A 80 5.83 -4.15 3.61
C ASP A 80 5.68 -3.80 2.12
N GLY A 81 4.49 -4.04 1.58
CA GLY A 81 4.12 -3.67 0.21
C GLY A 81 4.45 -4.69 -0.90
N PRO A 82 3.95 -4.45 -2.12
CA PRO A 82 4.08 -5.37 -3.25
C PRO A 82 5.45 -5.31 -3.97
N ASP A 83 6.32 -4.37 -3.59
CA ASP A 83 7.70 -4.24 -4.08
C ASP A 83 8.71 -5.07 -3.30
N MET A 84 8.36 -5.50 -2.08
CA MET A 84 9.24 -6.27 -1.20
C MET A 84 8.94 -7.78 -1.23
N CYS A 85 8.31 -8.25 -2.30
CA CYS A 85 8.01 -9.67 -2.50
C CYS A 85 9.26 -10.45 -2.94
N LYS A 86 9.47 -11.63 -2.34
CA LYS A 86 10.45 -12.63 -2.85
C LYS A 86 9.98 -13.27 -4.14
N LYS A 87 8.67 -13.51 -4.22
CA LYS A 87 7.99 -14.12 -5.35
C LYS A 87 6.56 -13.60 -5.38
N CYS A 88 6.00 -13.40 -6.58
CA CYS A 88 4.60 -13.06 -6.71
C CYS A 88 3.71 -14.27 -6.45
N SER A 89 2.59 -14.03 -5.78
CA SER A 89 1.51 -14.98 -5.53
C SER A 89 0.79 -15.34 -6.84
N THR A 90 -0.09 -16.36 -6.78
CA THR A 90 -0.82 -16.83 -7.96
C THR A 90 -1.77 -15.75 -8.46
N GLY A 91 -1.69 -15.40 -9.75
CA GLY A 91 -2.50 -14.33 -10.37
C GLY A 91 -1.84 -12.94 -10.34
N TYR A 92 -0.62 -12.82 -9.80
CA TYR A 92 0.16 -11.59 -9.80
C TYR A 92 1.40 -11.73 -10.67
N THR A 93 1.79 -10.65 -11.34
CA THR A 93 2.97 -10.58 -12.22
C THR A 93 3.90 -9.48 -11.77
N LEU A 94 5.21 -9.74 -11.89
CA LEU A 94 6.23 -8.75 -11.55
C LEU A 94 6.32 -7.71 -12.66
N LYS A 95 5.86 -6.49 -12.38
CA LYS A 95 5.97 -5.32 -13.26
C LYS A 95 6.62 -4.18 -12.47
N ASP A 96 7.68 -3.59 -13.04
CA ASP A 96 8.41 -2.47 -12.41
C ASP A 96 8.88 -2.75 -10.97
N GLY A 97 9.29 -3.99 -10.69
CA GLY A 97 9.73 -4.41 -9.36
C GLY A 97 8.60 -4.59 -8.34
N LYS A 98 7.33 -4.55 -8.78
CA LYS A 98 6.13 -4.75 -7.95
C LYS A 98 5.30 -5.92 -8.45
N CYS A 99 4.72 -6.70 -7.54
CA CYS A 99 3.76 -7.73 -7.90
C CYS A 99 2.37 -7.10 -8.12
N LEU A 100 1.95 -7.02 -9.37
CA LEU A 100 0.69 -6.40 -9.79
C LEU A 100 -0.25 -7.45 -10.41
N ASP A 101 -1.54 -7.29 -10.18
CA ASP A 101 -2.58 -8.16 -10.72
C ASP A 101 -2.82 -7.79 -12.21
N GLU A 102 -2.71 -8.76 -13.11
CA GLU A 102 -2.98 -8.56 -14.55
C GLU A 102 -4.41 -8.07 -14.82
N SER A 103 -5.38 -8.50 -14.03
CA SER A 103 -6.78 -8.10 -14.16
C SER A 103 -7.00 -6.63 -13.79
N SER A 104 -6.17 -6.08 -12.89
CA SER A 104 -6.25 -4.66 -12.51
C SER A 104 -5.83 -3.75 -13.66
N ASP A 105 -4.76 -4.11 -14.36
CA ASP A 105 -4.21 -3.38 -15.49
C ASP A 105 -5.17 -3.40 -16.69
N GLN A 106 -5.78 -4.57 -16.96
CA GLN A 106 -6.81 -4.70 -17.99
C GLN A 106 -8.06 -3.86 -17.70
N ARG A 107 -8.52 -3.80 -16.44
CA ARG A 107 -9.64 -2.92 -16.04
C ARG A 107 -9.30 -1.46 -16.28
N ASP A 108 -8.08 -1.03 -15.95
CA ASP A 108 -7.64 0.34 -16.16
C ASP A 108 -7.56 0.70 -17.64
N GLN A 109 -7.04 -0.22 -18.45
CA GLN A 109 -7.02 -0.06 -19.89
C GLN A 109 -8.44 0.03 -20.47
N PHE A 110 -9.37 -0.81 -20.01
CA PHE A 110 -10.77 -0.75 -20.45
C PHE A 110 -11.46 0.57 -20.07
N VAL A 111 -11.24 1.08 -18.85
CA VAL A 111 -11.77 2.38 -18.41
C VAL A 111 -11.19 3.50 -19.28
N ASN A 112 -9.88 3.48 -19.53
CA ASN A 112 -9.22 4.48 -20.39
C ASN A 112 -9.71 4.45 -21.84
N ILE A 113 -9.89 3.26 -22.42
CA ILE A 113 -10.43 3.11 -23.79
C ILE A 113 -11.88 3.58 -23.85
N THR A 114 -12.73 3.17 -22.90
CA THR A 114 -14.14 3.59 -22.84
C THR A 114 -14.23 5.10 -22.75
N ARG A 115 -13.35 5.72 -21.96
CA ARG A 115 -13.26 7.17 -21.81
C ARG A 115 -12.81 7.88 -23.09
N LEU A 116 -11.85 7.33 -23.81
CA LEU A 116 -11.45 7.88 -25.11
C LEU A 116 -12.60 7.82 -26.13
N LEU A 117 -13.33 6.71 -26.15
CA LEU A 117 -14.47 6.52 -27.06
C LEU A 117 -15.62 7.49 -26.74
N THR A 118 -15.93 7.73 -25.47
CA THR A 118 -16.96 8.71 -25.09
C THR A 118 -16.56 10.13 -25.49
N TYR A 119 -15.29 10.51 -25.30
CA TYR A 119 -14.80 11.83 -25.72
C TYR A 119 -14.85 12.01 -27.24
N PHE A 120 -14.46 10.97 -28.00
CA PHE A 120 -14.56 10.99 -29.45
C PHE A 120 -16.01 11.13 -29.94
N GLY A 121 -16.94 10.40 -29.33
CA GLY A 121 -18.38 10.51 -29.63
C GLY A 121 -18.95 11.90 -29.34
N LEU A 122 -18.55 12.51 -28.23
CA LEU A 122 -18.95 13.88 -27.88
C LEU A 122 -18.44 14.92 -28.89
N CYS A 123 -17.19 14.79 -29.34
CA CYS A 123 -16.65 15.65 -30.40
C CYS A 123 -17.44 15.50 -31.71
N ILE A 124 -17.74 14.27 -32.14
CA ILE A 124 -18.55 14.05 -33.35
C ILE A 124 -19.94 14.70 -33.21
N ALA A 125 -20.61 14.51 -32.07
CA ALA A 125 -21.92 15.12 -31.82
C ALA A 125 -21.86 16.65 -31.93
N THR A 126 -20.84 17.29 -31.36
CA THR A 126 -20.66 18.75 -31.49
C THR A 126 -20.44 19.18 -32.94
N CYS A 127 -19.64 18.45 -33.72
CA CYS A 127 -19.41 18.73 -35.15
C CYS A 127 -20.69 18.62 -35.99
N VAL A 128 -21.58 17.68 -35.67
CA VAL A 128 -22.89 17.56 -36.33
C VAL A 128 -23.78 18.75 -35.96
N ILE A 129 -23.80 19.19 -34.70
CA ILE A 129 -24.58 20.36 -34.24
C ILE A 129 -24.07 21.66 -34.88
N PHE A 130 -22.77 21.77 -35.15
CA PHE A 130 -22.16 22.92 -35.85
C PHE A 130 -22.77 23.16 -37.24
N GLN A 131 -23.29 22.12 -37.92
CA GLN A 131 -23.95 22.28 -39.23
C GLN A 131 -25.29 23.03 -39.13
N SER A 132 -25.91 23.10 -37.94
CA SER A 132 -27.21 23.74 -37.74
C SER A 132 -27.08 25.15 -37.14
N SER A 133 -26.25 25.31 -36.10
CA SER A 133 -26.04 26.62 -35.45
C SER A 133 -24.67 26.71 -34.78
N THR A 134 -23.84 27.62 -35.27
CA THR A 134 -22.47 27.83 -34.78
C THR A 134 -22.41 28.33 -33.34
N HIS A 135 -23.38 29.13 -32.92
CA HIS A 135 -23.43 29.70 -31.56
C HIS A 135 -23.77 28.64 -30.51
N ILE A 136 -24.78 27.80 -30.78
CA ILE A 136 -25.20 26.75 -29.85
C ILE A 136 -24.09 25.69 -29.75
N ALA A 137 -23.45 25.34 -30.86
CA ALA A 137 -22.38 24.36 -30.88
C ALA A 137 -21.16 24.78 -30.02
N TYR A 138 -20.77 26.06 -30.05
CA TYR A 138 -19.68 26.57 -29.20
C TYR A 138 -20.02 26.47 -27.70
N ILE A 139 -21.23 26.86 -27.29
CA ILE A 139 -21.66 26.82 -25.89
C ILE A 139 -21.71 25.39 -25.37
N VAL A 140 -22.32 24.48 -26.14
CA VAL A 140 -22.43 23.06 -25.78
C VAL A 140 -21.05 22.40 -25.74
N GLY A 141 -20.19 22.67 -26.71
CA GLY A 141 -18.81 22.15 -26.72
C GLY A 141 -17.99 22.61 -25.52
N ALA A 142 -18.06 23.89 -25.16
CA ALA A 142 -17.37 24.43 -23.98
C ALA A 142 -17.88 23.81 -22.66
N ALA A 143 -19.19 23.65 -22.52
CA ALA A 143 -19.78 23.01 -21.34
C ALA A 143 -19.34 21.54 -21.19
N VAL A 144 -19.32 20.78 -22.29
CA VAL A 144 -18.86 19.38 -22.31
C VAL A 144 -17.38 19.28 -21.96
N ALA A 145 -16.53 20.16 -22.51
CA ALA A 145 -15.10 20.19 -22.20
C ALA A 145 -14.82 20.48 -20.71
N ILE A 146 -15.55 21.43 -20.11
CA ILE A 146 -15.46 21.75 -18.69
C ILE A 146 -15.89 20.56 -17.83
N TYR A 147 -16.99 19.89 -18.19
CA TYR A 147 -17.47 18.71 -17.50
C TYR A 147 -16.42 17.59 -17.50
N ILE A 148 -15.85 17.29 -18.67
CA ILE A 148 -14.78 16.29 -18.83
C ILE A 148 -13.57 16.64 -17.95
N ALA A 149 -13.08 17.88 -18.03
CA ALA A 149 -11.91 18.31 -17.27
C ALA A 149 -12.14 18.24 -15.75
N ALA A 150 -13.32 18.62 -15.29
CA ALA A 150 -13.69 18.51 -13.88
C ALA A 150 -13.74 17.04 -13.44
N SER A 151 -14.44 16.18 -14.19
CA SER A 151 -14.53 14.74 -13.88
C SER A 151 -13.15 14.06 -13.81
N GLU A 152 -12.27 14.39 -14.74
CA GLU A 152 -10.89 13.88 -14.77
C GLU A 152 -10.06 14.33 -13.56
N TYR A 153 -10.16 15.62 -13.22
CA TYR A 153 -9.49 16.18 -12.06
C TYR A 153 -9.93 15.48 -10.76
N TRP A 154 -11.24 15.24 -10.60
CA TRP A 154 -11.78 14.52 -9.45
C TRP A 154 -11.26 13.08 -9.38
N LEU A 155 -11.27 12.34 -10.50
CA LEU A 155 -10.77 10.96 -10.55
C LEU A 155 -9.27 10.85 -10.24
N SER A 156 -8.45 11.75 -10.78
CA SER A 156 -7.01 11.80 -10.50
C SER A 156 -6.70 12.08 -9.03
N SER A 157 -7.52 12.89 -8.37
CA SER A 157 -7.35 13.22 -6.95
C SER A 157 -7.65 12.03 -6.03
N THR A 158 -8.63 11.20 -6.38
CA THR A 158 -8.99 9.99 -5.62
C THR A 158 -7.96 8.87 -5.76
N ALA A 159 -7.33 8.73 -6.94
CA ALA A 159 -6.30 7.71 -7.18
C ALA A 159 -5.02 7.90 -6.34
N SER A 160 -4.76 9.12 -5.87
CA SER A 160 -3.55 9.46 -5.10
C SER A 160 -3.64 9.14 -3.60
N GLN A 161 -4.81 8.68 -3.09
CA GLN A 161 -5.02 8.45 -1.65
C GLN A 161 -5.17 6.98 -1.23
N GLY A 162 -4.59 6.03 -1.95
CA GLY A 162 -4.48 4.63 -1.45
C GLY A 162 -5.81 3.96 -1.10
N ALA A 163 -6.94 4.48 -1.58
CA ALA A 163 -8.24 3.90 -1.37
C ALA A 163 -8.31 2.62 -2.20
N ALA A 164 -8.47 1.48 -1.53
CA ALA A 164 -8.73 0.19 -2.14
C ALA A 164 -9.76 0.35 -3.27
N LYS A 165 -9.32 0.07 -4.50
CA LYS A 165 -10.15 0.10 -5.70
C LYS A 165 -11.31 -0.87 -5.47
N PRO A 166 -12.59 -0.45 -5.61
CA PRO A 166 -13.70 -1.35 -5.39
C PRO A 166 -13.62 -2.50 -6.39
N GLN A 167 -13.48 -3.71 -5.84
CA GLN A 167 -13.45 -4.95 -6.60
C GLN A 167 -14.87 -5.19 -7.15
N PHE A 168 -15.06 -4.90 -8.44
CA PHE A 168 -16.29 -5.28 -9.13
C PHE A 168 -16.23 -6.79 -9.40
N ASP A 169 -16.92 -7.56 -8.56
CA ASP A 169 -16.99 -9.01 -8.67
C ASP A 169 -17.83 -9.39 -9.90
N THR A 170 -17.16 -9.77 -10.98
CA THR A 170 -17.78 -10.19 -12.24
C THR A 170 -18.72 -11.39 -12.08
N LYS A 171 -18.64 -12.14 -10.96
CA LYS A 171 -19.60 -13.21 -10.67
C LYS A 171 -21.00 -12.70 -10.35
N GLN A 172 -21.14 -11.49 -9.79
CA GLN A 172 -22.45 -10.89 -9.52
C GLN A 172 -23.18 -10.49 -10.81
N LEU A 173 -22.42 -10.10 -11.86
CA LEU A 173 -23.00 -9.71 -13.14
C LEU A 173 -23.47 -10.92 -13.94
N GLU A 174 -22.74 -12.04 -13.89
CA GLU A 174 -23.18 -13.29 -14.53
C GLU A 174 -24.46 -13.85 -13.88
N ASP A 175 -24.58 -13.77 -12.55
CA ASP A 175 -25.79 -14.20 -11.83
C ASP A 175 -27.01 -13.27 -12.07
N LEU A 176 -26.79 -11.98 -12.31
CA LEU A 176 -27.86 -11.03 -12.64
C LEU A 176 -28.39 -11.22 -14.06
N ILE A 177 -27.52 -11.54 -15.01
CA ILE A 177 -27.90 -11.79 -16.41
C ILE A 177 -28.67 -13.13 -16.51
N MET A 178 -28.22 -14.18 -15.82
CA MET A 178 -28.88 -15.50 -15.82
C MET A 178 -30.25 -15.54 -15.12
N LYS A 179 -30.58 -14.54 -14.28
CA LYS A 179 -31.90 -14.41 -13.63
C LYS A 179 -32.90 -13.58 -14.43
N SER A 180 -32.45 -12.94 -15.51
CA SER A 180 -33.26 -12.08 -16.39
C SER A 180 -33.60 -12.70 -17.75
N LEU A 181 -33.16 -13.94 -17.97
CA LEU A 181 -33.56 -14.86 -19.05
C LEU A 181 -34.42 -15.98 -18.48
#